data_AF-A0A699REG5-F1
#
_entry.id   AF-A0A699REG5-F1
#
_cell.length_a   1.000
_cell.length_b   1.000
_cell.length_c   1.000
_cell.angle_alpha   90.00
_cell.angle_beta   90.00
_cell.angle_gamma   90.00
#
_symmetry.space_group_name_H-M   'P 1'
#
loop_
_entity.id
_entity.type
_entity.pdbx_description
1 polymer ?
#
loop_
_entity_poly.entity_id
_entity_poly.type
_entity_poly.pdbx_seq_one_letter_code
_entity_poly.pdbx_strand_id
1 'polypeptide(L)'
;VAGQEAIDILKACHSGPIEEHYKANYTAKKTSGHVEVTNRGLKRILKRTVGENRALWSDKLEDALWAFRTAFKTPIGCTPYKLFYGKSCHLPLELEHKAFWALKHVNFDLKTVGDHQKMQLNELSELRDQAYENFLIYKERTKKIHDAKIKNRIFN
;
A
#
# COMPACT_ATOMS: atom_id res chain seq x y z
N VAL A 1 13.45 3.36 15.54
CA VAL A 1 12.74 3.69 14.27
C VAL A 1 11.37 4.30 14.52
N ALA A 2 10.47 3.67 15.30
CA ALA A 2 9.13 4.22 15.63
C ALA A 2 9.12 5.58 16.37
N GLY A 3 10.18 5.91 17.13
CA GLY A 3 10.26 7.19 17.84
C GLY A 3 10.53 8.40 16.95
N GLN A 4 11.16 8.19 15.78
CA GLN A 4 11.52 9.29 14.88
C GLN A 4 10.31 9.77 14.07
N GLU A 5 9.48 8.83 13.60
CA GLU A 5 8.22 9.15 12.93
C GLU A 5 7.27 9.96 13.82
N ALA A 6 7.17 9.62 15.11
CA ALA A 6 6.35 10.37 16.06
C ALA A 6 6.85 11.82 16.23
N ILE A 7 8.18 12.02 16.24
CA ILE A 7 8.79 13.35 16.33
C ILE A 7 8.56 14.14 15.04
N ASP A 8 8.64 13.50 13.89
CA ASP A 8 8.46 14.14 12.58
C ASP A 8 7.00 14.54 12.36
N ILE A 9 6.04 13.71 12.81
CA ILE A 9 4.61 14.05 12.84
C ILE A 9 4.36 15.25 13.78
N LEU A 10 4.99 15.26 14.97
CA LEU A 10 4.83 16.35 15.93
C LEU A 10 5.37 17.68 15.39
N LYS A 11 6.53 17.64 14.73
CA LYS A 11 7.13 18.81 14.06
C LYS A 11 6.27 19.33 12.92
N ALA A 12 5.72 18.45 12.09
CA ALA A 12 4.83 18.83 10.98
C ALA A 12 3.53 19.48 11.48
N CYS A 13 2.97 19.01 12.60
CA CYS A 13 1.79 19.60 13.22
C CYS A 13 2.03 21.00 13.81
N HIS A 14 3.27 21.32 14.20
CA HIS A 14 3.65 22.64 14.73
C HIS A 14 4.13 23.63 13.64
N SER A 15 4.52 23.14 12.46
CA SER A 15 5.09 23.97 11.38
C SER A 15 4.14 24.24 10.21
N GLY A 16 2.96 23.60 10.19
CA GLY A 16 1.92 23.89 9.20
C GLY A 16 1.30 25.29 9.42
N PRO A 17 0.75 25.93 8.37
CA PRO A 17 0.02 27.19 8.50
C PRO A 17 -1.36 26.88 9.09
N ILE A 18 -1.39 26.41 10.33
CA ILE A 18 -2.59 26.36 11.14
C ILE A 18 -2.73 27.79 11.64
N GLU A 19 -3.86 28.42 11.31
CA GLU A 19 -4.26 29.69 11.89
C GLU A 19 -4.46 29.47 13.41
N GLU A 20 -3.34 29.51 14.14
CA GLU A 20 -3.26 29.19 15.55
C GLU A 20 -3.94 30.28 16.38
N HIS A 21 -5.22 30.07 16.66
CA HIS A 21 -5.85 30.56 17.88
C HIS A 21 -5.41 29.71 19.10
N TYR A 22 -4.16 29.26 19.18
CA TYR A 22 -3.63 28.51 20.31
C TYR A 22 -2.98 29.42 21.35
N LYS A 23 -3.61 30.57 21.63
CA LYS A 23 -3.32 31.31 22.86
C LYS A 23 -4.08 30.62 23.99
N ALA A 24 -3.38 29.79 24.76
CA ALA A 24 -3.87 29.18 25.99
C ALA A 24 -4.20 30.27 27.03
N ASN A 25 -5.31 30.97 26.84
CA ASN A 25 -5.96 31.75 27.88
C ASN A 25 -6.80 30.78 28.72
N TYR A 26 -6.64 30.82 30.04
CA TYR A 26 -7.39 30.03 31.03
C TYR A 26 -8.94 30.22 30.95
N THR A 27 -9.40 31.12 30.06
CA THR A 27 -10.80 31.40 29.73
C THR A 27 -11.32 30.66 28.48
N ALA A 28 -10.48 29.92 27.76
CA ALA A 28 -10.81 29.24 26.49
C ALA A 28 -11.63 27.95 26.63
N LYS A 29 -12.13 27.61 27.82
CA LYS A 29 -13.14 26.53 27.98
C LYS A 29 -14.48 26.87 27.30
N LYS A 30 -14.70 28.12 26.85
CA LYS A 30 -15.99 28.56 26.27
C LYS A 30 -16.10 28.41 24.75
N THR A 31 -14.99 28.29 24.01
CA THR A 31 -15.01 28.15 22.54
C THR A 31 -15.04 26.69 22.04
N SER A 32 -14.90 25.71 22.94
CA SER A 32 -14.81 24.27 22.62
C SER A 32 -16.15 23.53 22.52
N GLY A 33 -17.30 24.20 22.69
CA GLY A 33 -18.60 23.52 22.80
C GLY A 33 -18.90 22.57 21.62
N HIS A 34 -18.57 22.99 20.39
CA HIS A 34 -18.70 22.14 19.21
C HIS A 34 -17.77 20.93 19.22
N VAL A 35 -16.51 21.12 19.63
CA VAL A 35 -15.50 20.05 19.75
C VAL A 35 -15.92 19.04 20.82
N GLU A 36 -16.44 19.50 21.95
CA GLU A 36 -16.92 18.63 23.04
C GLU A 36 -18.15 17.81 22.65
N VAL A 37 -19.10 18.39 21.91
CA VAL A 37 -20.28 17.69 21.41
C VAL A 37 -19.89 16.64 20.38
N THR A 38 -18.98 17.00 19.47
CA THR A 38 -18.44 16.10 18.43
C THR A 38 -17.70 14.93 19.07
N ASN A 39 -16.81 15.20 20.03
CA ASN A 39 -16.09 14.17 20.77
C ASN A 39 -17.01 13.26 21.58
N ARG A 40 -18.10 13.78 22.14
CA ARG A 40 -19.14 12.96 22.79
C ARG A 40 -19.91 12.08 21.80
N GLY A 41 -20.11 12.54 20.57
CA GLY A 41 -20.70 11.74 19.48
C GLY A 41 -19.79 10.59 19.07
N LEU A 42 -18.53 10.90 18.75
CA LEU A 42 -17.51 9.92 18.36
C LEU A 42 -17.26 8.87 19.44
N LYS A 43 -17.14 9.29 20.72
CA LYS A 43 -16.99 8.34 21.84
C LYS A 43 -18.17 7.37 21.95
N ARG A 44 -19.41 7.81 21.66
CA ARG A 44 -20.58 6.93 21.68
C ARG A 44 -20.56 5.91 20.55
N ILE A 45 -20.15 6.32 19.35
CA ILE A 45 -20.00 5.43 18.20
C ILE A 45 -18.91 4.40 18.50
N LEU A 46 -17.71 4.86 18.88
CA LEU A 46 -16.59 3.98 19.17
C LEU A 46 -16.91 2.98 20.29
N LYS A 47 -17.60 3.42 21.36
CA LYS A 47 -18.04 2.52 22.43
C LYS A 47 -19.00 1.42 21.95
N ARG A 48 -19.83 1.70 20.94
CA ARG A 48 -20.71 0.69 20.33
C ARG A 48 -19.93 -0.25 19.41
N THR A 49 -18.96 0.26 18.65
CA THR A 49 -18.20 -0.54 17.68
C THR A 49 -17.16 -1.46 18.34
N VAL A 50 -16.54 -1.01 19.43
CA VAL A 50 -15.49 -1.75 20.16
C VAL A 50 -16.09 -2.78 21.12
N GLY A 51 -17.33 -2.57 21.59
CA GLY A 51 -18.00 -3.49 22.52
C GLY A 51 -17.23 -3.64 23.83
N GLU A 52 -17.07 -4.87 24.30
CA GLU A 52 -16.36 -5.18 25.55
C GLU A 52 -14.84 -5.18 25.40
N ASN A 53 -14.32 -5.49 24.20
CA ASN A 53 -12.90 -5.67 23.97
C ASN A 53 -12.19 -4.34 23.62
N ARG A 54 -11.78 -3.62 24.66
CA ARG A 54 -11.11 -2.31 24.55
C ARG A 54 -9.79 -2.33 23.78
N ALA A 55 -9.17 -3.49 23.54
CA ALA A 55 -7.93 -3.58 22.77
C ALA A 55 -8.12 -3.24 21.28
N LEU A 56 -9.34 -3.42 20.75
CA LEU A 56 -9.65 -3.21 19.32
C LEU A 56 -10.02 -1.76 18.97
N TRP A 57 -9.78 -0.80 19.87
CA TRP A 57 -10.21 0.59 19.66
C TRP A 57 -9.55 1.25 18.46
N SER A 58 -8.27 0.96 18.21
CA SER A 58 -7.51 1.54 17.10
C SER A 58 -8.03 1.03 15.76
N ASP A 59 -8.24 -0.28 15.65
CA ASP A 59 -8.72 -0.93 14.42
C ASP A 59 -10.15 -0.49 14.06
N LYS A 60 -10.96 -0.16 15.07
CA LYS A 60 -12.34 0.32 14.90
C LYS A 60 -12.47 1.84 14.82
N LEU A 61 -11.37 2.58 15.00
CA LEU A 61 -11.41 4.04 14.97
C LEU A 61 -11.78 4.56 13.58
N GLU A 62 -11.22 3.97 12.53
CA GLU A 62 -11.53 4.32 11.14
C GLU A 62 -13.01 4.11 10.81
N ASP A 63 -13.56 2.95 11.17
CA ASP A 63 -14.99 2.65 11.00
C ASP A 63 -15.88 3.62 11.79
N ALA A 64 -15.46 4.00 13.01
CA ALA A 64 -16.20 4.94 13.86
C ALA A 64 -16.16 6.38 13.32
N LEU A 65 -15.01 6.84 12.81
CA LEU A 65 -14.87 8.12 12.14
C LEU A 65 -15.70 8.16 10.87
N TRP A 66 -15.70 7.06 10.10
CA TRP A 66 -16.51 6.90 8.91
C TRP A 66 -18.01 7.02 9.19
N ALA A 67 -18.51 6.27 10.17
CA ALA A 67 -19.90 6.33 10.60
C ALA A 67 -20.28 7.73 11.12
N PHE A 68 -19.35 8.41 11.81
CA PHE A 68 -19.57 9.78 12.25
C PHE A 68 -19.69 10.76 11.08
N ARG A 69 -18.84 10.64 10.05
CA ARG A 69 -18.89 11.55 8.90
C ARG A 69 -20.17 11.39 8.07
N THR A 70 -20.68 10.16 7.97
CA THR A 70 -21.71 9.80 6.97
C THR A 70 -23.09 9.51 7.55
N ALA A 71 -23.18 8.95 8.75
CA ALA A 71 -24.45 8.53 9.35
C ALA A 71 -24.90 9.43 10.52
N PHE A 72 -23.96 10.04 11.23
CA PHE A 72 -24.29 10.96 12.31
C PHE A 72 -24.95 12.24 11.75
N LYS A 73 -26.15 12.54 12.22
CA LYS A 73 -26.82 13.80 11.91
C LYS A 73 -26.51 14.82 13.00
N THR A 74 -26.04 15.99 12.59
CA THR A 74 -25.94 17.15 13.48
C THR A 74 -27.34 17.62 13.89
N PRO A 75 -27.48 18.49 14.91
CA PRO A 75 -28.77 19.10 15.26
C PRO A 75 -29.49 19.81 14.10
N ILE A 76 -28.74 20.19 13.06
CA ILE A 76 -29.24 20.81 11.81
C ILE A 76 -29.77 19.76 10.82
N GLY A 77 -29.64 18.46 11.13
CA GLY A 77 -30.11 17.35 10.30
C GLY A 77 -29.15 16.95 9.17
N CYS A 78 -28.02 17.63 9.03
CA CYS A 78 -26.97 17.34 8.04
C CYS A 78 -25.86 16.46 8.61
N THR A 79 -25.23 15.67 7.74
CA THR A 79 -24.05 14.89 8.08
C THR A 79 -22.80 15.77 8.05
N PRO A 80 -21.78 15.50 8.89
CA PRO A 80 -20.51 16.23 8.84
C PRO A 80 -19.87 16.25 7.45
N TYR A 81 -19.95 15.13 6.70
CA TYR A 81 -19.45 15.07 5.32
C TYR A 81 -20.17 16.08 4.40
N LYS A 82 -21.50 16.18 4.51
CA LYS A 82 -22.29 17.13 3.73
C LYS A 82 -21.98 18.59 4.09
N LEU A 83 -21.65 18.87 5.35
CA LEU A 83 -21.23 20.22 5.77
C LEU A 83 -19.88 20.63 5.17
N PHE A 84 -18.94 19.70 5.04
CA PHE A 84 -17.59 19.99 4.56
C PHE A 84 -17.49 20.03 3.03
N TYR A 85 -18.18 19.11 2.35
CA TYR A 85 -18.11 18.96 0.89
C TYR A 85 -19.35 19.49 0.14
N GLY A 86 -20.37 19.96 0.86
CA GLY A 86 -21.62 20.49 0.28
C GLY A 86 -22.53 19.43 -0.35
N LYS A 87 -22.12 18.15 -0.41
CA LYS A 87 -22.86 17.05 -1.06
C LYS A 87 -22.96 15.84 -0.12
N SER A 88 -24.02 15.05 -0.26
CA SER A 88 -24.15 13.74 0.40
C SER A 88 -23.15 12.75 -0.19
N CYS A 89 -22.63 11.83 0.64
CA CYS A 89 -21.81 10.73 0.18
C CYS A 89 -22.67 9.72 -0.59
N HIS A 90 -22.59 9.72 -1.93
CA HIS A 90 -23.30 8.78 -2.80
C HIS A 90 -22.48 7.51 -3.07
N LEU A 91 -21.15 7.65 -3.11
CA LEU A 91 -20.17 6.59 -3.05
C LEU A 91 -18.90 7.17 -2.40
N PRO A 92 -18.26 6.50 -1.43
CA PRO A 92 -17.14 7.07 -0.71
C PRO A 92 -15.92 7.32 -1.60
N LEU A 93 -15.57 8.58 -1.85
CA LEU A 93 -14.26 8.97 -2.40
C LEU A 93 -13.11 8.33 -1.60
N GLU A 94 -13.29 8.09 -0.30
CA GLU A 94 -12.33 7.42 0.56
C GLU A 94 -12.16 5.93 0.21
N LEU A 95 -13.21 5.22 -0.25
CA LEU A 95 -13.09 3.85 -0.75
C LEU A 95 -12.38 3.80 -2.10
N GLU A 96 -12.69 4.74 -3.00
CA GLU A 96 -11.99 4.88 -4.27
C GLU A 96 -10.51 5.19 -4.06
N HIS A 97 -10.20 6.10 -3.13
CA HIS A 97 -8.83 6.44 -2.75
C HIS A 97 -8.11 5.25 -2.10
N LYS A 98 -8.76 4.50 -1.19
CA LYS A 98 -8.19 3.28 -0.60
C LYS A 98 -7.92 2.21 -1.67
N ALA A 99 -8.85 1.99 -2.60
CA ALA A 99 -8.66 1.07 -3.72
C ALA A 99 -7.51 1.52 -4.63
N PHE A 100 -7.43 2.82 -4.92
CA PHE A 100 -6.34 3.41 -5.68
C PHE A 100 -4.98 3.24 -4.98
N TRP A 101 -4.89 3.47 -3.67
CA TRP A 101 -3.66 3.27 -2.91
C TRP A 101 -3.26 1.80 -2.80
N ALA A 102 -4.21 0.89 -2.59
CA ALA A 102 -3.95 -0.54 -2.60
C ALA A 102 -3.41 -0.99 -3.98
N LEU A 103 -4.02 -0.53 -5.07
CA LEU A 103 -3.56 -0.79 -6.43
C LEU A 103 -2.15 -0.22 -6.65
N LYS A 104 -1.88 0.99 -6.17
CA LYS A 104 -0.54 1.61 -6.24
C LYS A 104 0.50 0.81 -5.46
N HIS A 105 0.16 0.32 -4.26
CA HIS A 105 1.03 -0.52 -3.43
C HIS A 105 1.37 -1.85 -4.10
N VAL A 106 0.39 -2.52 -4.72
CA VAL A 106 0.63 -3.76 -5.49
C VAL A 106 1.53 -3.50 -6.71
N ASN A 107 1.43 -2.32 -7.31
CA ASN A 107 2.25 -1.92 -8.46
C ASN A 107 3.65 -1.36 -8.11
N PHE A 108 3.99 -1.21 -6.82
CA PHE A 108 5.24 -0.54 -6.41
C PHE A 108 6.50 -1.40 -6.59
N ASP A 109 6.35 -2.70 -6.81
CA ASP A 109 7.47 -3.61 -7.07
C ASP A 109 7.78 -3.78 -8.57
N LEU A 110 7.40 -2.82 -9.42
CA LEU A 110 7.69 -2.87 -10.86
C LEU A 110 9.20 -3.03 -11.15
N LYS A 111 10.06 -2.42 -10.33
CA LYS A 111 11.52 -2.50 -10.49
C LYS A 111 12.07 -3.86 -10.03
N THR A 112 11.63 -4.35 -8.88
CA THR A 112 12.05 -5.66 -8.36
C THR A 112 11.51 -6.81 -9.21
N VAL A 113 10.28 -6.70 -9.72
CA VAL A 113 9.68 -7.62 -10.69
C VAL A 113 10.43 -7.56 -12.03
N GLY A 114 10.78 -6.37 -12.51
CA GLY A 114 11.56 -6.20 -13.74
C GLY A 114 12.97 -6.80 -13.64
N ASP A 115 13.65 -6.58 -12.52
CA ASP A 115 14.97 -7.15 -12.24
C ASP A 115 14.90 -8.68 -12.12
N HIS A 116 13.86 -9.22 -11.45
CA HIS A 116 13.63 -10.67 -11.36
C HIS A 116 13.37 -11.30 -12.73
N GLN A 117 12.51 -10.69 -13.54
CA GLN A 117 12.23 -11.16 -14.90
C GLN A 117 13.47 -11.12 -15.79
N LYS A 118 14.30 -10.07 -15.67
CA LYS A 118 15.57 -9.97 -16.39
C LYS A 118 16.55 -11.06 -15.98
N MET A 119 16.63 -11.39 -14.69
CA MET A 119 17.47 -12.48 -14.18
C MET A 119 17.02 -13.83 -14.76
N GLN A 120 15.72 -14.13 -14.73
CA GLN A 120 15.17 -15.36 -15.31
C GLN A 120 15.45 -15.49 -16.81
N LEU A 121 15.37 -14.40 -17.57
CA LEU A 121 15.70 -14.39 -18.99
C LEU A 121 17.18 -14.66 -19.25
N ASN A 122 18.07 -14.13 -18.40
CA ASN A 122 19.52 -14.34 -18.53
C ASN A 122 19.89 -15.81 -18.26
N GLU A 123 19.34 -16.41 -17.21
CA GLU A 123 19.53 -17.85 -16.91
C GLU A 123 19.05 -18.74 -18.07
N LEU A 124 17.90 -18.43 -18.66
CA LEU A 124 17.40 -19.15 -19.85
C LEU A 124 18.33 -19.02 -21.06
N SER A 125 18.96 -17.86 -21.24
CA SER A 125 19.93 -17.65 -22.32
C SER A 125 21.17 -18.52 -22.11
N GLU A 126 21.73 -18.53 -20.90
CA GLU A 126 22.91 -19.34 -20.57
C GLU A 126 22.66 -20.83 -20.75
N LEU A 127 21.48 -21.32 -20.38
CA LEU A 127 21.09 -22.73 -20.61
C LEU A 127 21.00 -23.07 -22.09
N ARG A 128 20.54 -22.14 -22.95
CA ARG A 128 20.53 -22.36 -24.40
C ARG A 128 21.93 -22.44 -24.98
N ASP A 129 22.80 -21.54 -24.56
CA ASP A 129 24.20 -21.52 -25.03
C ASP A 129 24.91 -22.82 -24.63
N GLN A 130 24.70 -23.26 -23.39
CA GLN A 130 25.26 -24.53 -22.92
C GLN A 130 24.71 -25.75 -23.69
N ALA A 131 23.41 -25.76 -24.01
CA ALA A 131 22.82 -26.82 -24.83
C ALA A 131 23.40 -26.83 -26.26
N TYR A 132 23.64 -25.66 -26.83
CA TYR A 132 24.25 -25.52 -28.15
C TYR A 132 25.69 -26.06 -28.18
N GLU A 133 26.51 -25.67 -27.21
CA GLU A 133 27.88 -26.20 -27.08
C GLU A 133 27.90 -27.72 -26.87
N ASN A 134 27.02 -28.23 -26.01
CA ASN A 134 26.89 -29.68 -25.79
C ASN A 134 26.52 -30.43 -27.08
N PHE A 135 25.63 -29.86 -27.89
CA PHE A 135 25.24 -30.43 -29.18
C PHE A 135 26.42 -30.46 -30.17
N LEU A 136 27.20 -29.38 -30.25
CA LEU A 136 28.39 -29.32 -31.11
C LEU A 136 29.44 -30.36 -30.69
N ILE A 137 29.71 -30.46 -29.38
CA ILE A 137 30.64 -31.46 -28.82
C ILE A 137 30.16 -32.88 -29.14
N TYR A 138 28.87 -33.17 -28.96
CA TYR A 138 28.32 -34.48 -29.27
C TYR A 138 28.52 -34.83 -30.75
N LYS A 139 28.15 -33.92 -31.65
CA LYS A 139 28.29 -34.10 -33.10
C LYS A 139 29.74 -34.37 -33.50
N GLU A 140 30.70 -33.62 -32.94
CA GLU A 140 32.12 -33.82 -33.22
C GLU A 140 32.63 -35.18 -32.73
N ARG A 141 32.22 -35.60 -31.52
CA ARG A 141 32.57 -36.92 -30.98
C ARG A 141 32.02 -38.05 -31.84
N THR A 142 30.75 -37.96 -32.26
CA THR A 142 30.15 -38.97 -33.13
C THR A 142 30.87 -39.04 -34.47
N LYS A 143 31.24 -37.88 -35.05
CA LYS A 143 32.02 -37.82 -36.30
C LYS A 143 33.38 -38.51 -36.13
N LYS A 144 34.14 -38.19 -35.07
CA LYS A 144 35.44 -38.83 -34.78
C LYS A 144 35.33 -40.35 -34.67
N ILE A 145 34.28 -40.86 -34.00
CA ILE A 145 34.03 -42.31 -33.88
C ILE A 145 33.69 -42.92 -35.25
N HIS A 146 32.88 -42.23 -36.05
CA HIS A 146 32.52 -42.70 -37.39
C HIS A 146 33.73 -42.76 -38.31
N ASP A 147 34.49 -41.67 -38.40
CA ASP A 147 35.68 -41.54 -39.25
C ASP A 147 36.74 -42.60 -38.87
N ALA A 148 36.93 -42.88 -37.57
CA ALA A 148 37.83 -43.93 -37.10
C ALA A 148 37.43 -45.35 -37.55
N LYS A 149 36.16 -45.59 -37.89
CA LYS A 149 35.66 -46.88 -38.37
C LYS A 149 35.73 -47.02 -39.89
N ILE A 150 35.98 -45.93 -40.62
CA ILE A 150 36.13 -45.97 -42.09
C ILE A 150 37.46 -46.64 -42.43
N LYS A 151 37.41 -47.77 -43.13
CA LYS A 151 38.61 -48.42 -43.67
C LYS A 151 38.93 -47.82 -45.04
N ASN A 152 40.17 -47.37 -45.24
CA ASN A 152 40.63 -46.91 -46.55
C ASN A 152 40.67 -48.09 -47.53
N ARG A 153 39.79 -48.07 -48.54
CA ARG A 153 39.83 -48.98 -49.68
C ARG A 153 40.59 -48.29 -50.80
N ILE A 154 41.74 -48.84 -51.19
CA ILE A 154 42.46 -48.43 -52.39
C ILE A 154 41.77 -49.14 -53.56
N PHE A 155 41.21 -48.36 -54.47
CA PHE A 155 40.68 -48.87 -55.73
C PHE A 155 41.82 -48.86 -56.75
N ASN A 156 42.21 -50.05 -57.22
CA ASN A 156 43.15 -50.23 -58.33
C ASN A 156 42.44 -50.01 -59.68
#